data_AF-A0A2V0PHK8-F1
#
_entry.id   AF-A0A2V0PHK8-F1
#
_cell.length_a   1.000
_cell.length_b   1.000
_cell.length_c   1.000
_cell.angle_alpha   90.00
_cell.angle_beta   90.00
_cell.angle_gamma   90.00
#
_symmetry.space_group_name_H-M   'P 1'
#
loop_
_entity.id
_entity.type
_entity.pdbx_description
1 polymer ?
#
loop_
_entity_poly.entity_id
_entity_poly.type
_entity_poly.pdbx_seq_one_letter_code
_entity_poly.pdbx_strand_id
1 'polypeptide(L)'
;MALLSGRQWVQARPTRRAAAVEAALPARCGPARAARHRAPAPRTAPAAGAARRAATAAAAAVGEAAPPAAALPPLPPLDGSYEAQAAFSSDAAWLVPGRLLLGRYPYTSPDDLAASPGGVTGCHERWEAALDEIVTRGARVFAAVMDEAPPQGKLPIGGRGGYVPYKPVVELIAAAHAPTPPGAVVNGVRHPNLEAFLPPRRRAAAPGVAEYFESERVAFAHWAVAPGAAPDADTLSDIVSDLSSRVRRGQGVYLHSRKGAGRGGAVGAALLVELYGLSADEALERVQRAHDTRNAGGEGFSPETEAQREAVRAFAAARRAGGGKQ
;
A
#
# COMPACT_ATOMS: atom_id res chain seq x y z
N MET A 1 54.89 12.99 -50.09
CA MET A 1 55.18 12.56 -48.69
C MET A 1 53.84 12.29 -48.02
N ALA A 2 53.38 11.03 -47.93
CA ALA A 2 53.61 10.09 -46.80
C ALA A 2 52.95 10.63 -45.50
N LEU A 3 52.00 10.01 -44.78
CA LEU A 3 51.50 8.64 -44.56
C LEU A 3 50.01 8.74 -44.08
N LEU A 4 49.03 7.95 -44.53
CA LEU A 4 48.61 6.59 -44.10
C LEU A 4 48.56 6.30 -42.58
N SER A 5 47.36 6.29 -41.99
CA SER A 5 46.88 5.29 -41.00
C SER A 5 45.34 5.48 -40.86
N GLY A 6 44.43 4.52 -41.01
CA GLY A 6 44.54 3.07 -40.93
C GLY A 6 43.96 2.55 -39.62
N ARG A 7 42.64 2.58 -39.43
CA ARG A 7 41.95 1.85 -38.35
C ARG A 7 40.81 1.01 -38.91
N GLN A 8 41.10 -0.28 -39.08
CA GLN A 8 40.14 -1.33 -39.39
C GLN A 8 39.41 -1.76 -38.12
N TRP A 9 38.09 -1.90 -38.23
CA TRP A 9 37.23 -2.52 -37.22
C TRP A 9 37.29 -4.04 -37.38
N VAL A 10 37.76 -4.74 -36.34
CA VAL A 10 37.75 -6.21 -36.26
C VAL A 10 36.37 -6.64 -35.76
N GLN A 11 35.64 -7.39 -36.61
CA GLN A 11 34.42 -8.08 -36.23
C GLN A 11 34.76 -9.33 -35.39
N ALA A 12 34.28 -9.37 -34.15
CA ALA A 12 34.33 -10.58 -33.33
C ALA A 12 33.16 -11.51 -33.68
N ARG A 13 33.47 -12.70 -34.18
CA ARG A 13 32.53 -13.81 -34.37
C ARG A 13 32.38 -14.59 -33.05
N PRO A 14 31.16 -14.93 -32.58
CA PRO A 14 31.00 -15.91 -31.52
C PRO A 14 31.13 -17.34 -32.09
N THR A 15 32.00 -18.12 -31.47
CA THR A 15 32.21 -19.54 -31.75
C THR A 15 31.08 -20.40 -31.16
N ARG A 16 30.49 -21.25 -32.00
CA ARG A 16 29.66 -22.39 -31.59
C ARG A 16 30.55 -23.61 -31.31
N ARG A 17 30.40 -24.23 -30.13
CA ARG A 17 30.51 -25.68 -29.86
C ARG A 17 30.14 -25.89 -28.37
N ALA A 18 28.95 -26.43 -28.07
CA ALA A 18 28.63 -27.86 -27.99
C ALA A 18 29.25 -28.55 -26.76
N ALA A 19 28.44 -28.76 -25.73
CA ALA A 19 28.55 -29.90 -24.82
C ALA A 19 27.15 -30.21 -24.26
N ALA A 20 26.58 -31.31 -24.73
CA ALA A 20 25.42 -31.95 -24.15
C ALA A 20 25.85 -32.61 -22.83
N VAL A 21 25.04 -32.44 -21.78
CA VAL A 21 25.01 -33.34 -20.63
C VAL A 21 23.55 -33.69 -20.39
N GLU A 22 23.23 -34.90 -20.84
CA GLU A 22 21.99 -35.60 -20.59
C GLU A 22 22.15 -36.47 -19.33
N ALA A 23 21.02 -36.69 -18.64
CA ALA A 23 20.75 -37.69 -17.61
C ALA A 23 21.15 -37.40 -16.14
N ALA A 24 20.13 -37.13 -15.31
CA ALA A 24 19.76 -38.00 -14.17
C ALA A 24 18.38 -37.61 -13.61
N LEU A 25 17.34 -38.35 -14.01
CA LEU A 25 16.05 -38.42 -13.33
C LEU A 25 16.17 -39.28 -12.06
N PRO A 26 15.42 -38.97 -11.00
CA PRO A 26 14.90 -40.05 -10.16
C PRO A 26 13.38 -40.02 -9.97
N ALA A 27 12.87 -41.26 -9.91
CA ALA A 27 11.76 -41.74 -9.10
C ALA A 27 10.31 -41.33 -9.46
N ARG A 28 9.72 -42.23 -10.24
CA ARG A 28 8.31 -42.61 -10.33
C ARG A 28 7.54 -42.45 -9.00
N CYS A 29 6.55 -41.54 -8.98
CA CYS A 29 5.42 -41.63 -8.05
C CYS A 29 4.39 -42.63 -8.60
N GLY A 30 4.01 -43.61 -7.77
CA GLY A 30 2.99 -44.62 -8.09
C GLY A 30 1.56 -44.06 -8.13
N PRO A 31 0.61 -44.83 -8.70
CA PRO A 31 -0.77 -44.37 -8.88
C PRO A 31 -1.53 -44.31 -7.55
N ALA A 32 -2.06 -43.12 -7.23
CA ALA A 32 -2.98 -42.92 -6.12
C ALA A 32 -4.30 -43.66 -6.38
N ARG A 33 -4.71 -44.50 -5.41
CA ARG A 33 -6.01 -45.18 -5.38
C ARG A 33 -7.14 -44.15 -5.37
N ALA A 34 -8.05 -44.29 -6.34
CA ALA A 34 -9.31 -43.57 -6.38
C ALA A 34 -10.25 -44.04 -5.25
N ALA A 35 -10.31 -43.27 -4.16
CA ALA A 35 -11.38 -43.38 -3.16
C ALA A 35 -12.61 -42.63 -3.69
N ARG A 36 -13.64 -43.40 -4.09
CA ARG A 36 -14.95 -42.87 -4.49
C ARG A 36 -15.68 -42.34 -3.26
N HIS A 37 -15.60 -41.03 -3.01
CA HIS A 37 -16.51 -40.36 -2.10
C HIS A 37 -17.79 -39.96 -2.85
N ARG A 38 -18.91 -40.56 -2.42
CA ARG A 38 -20.28 -40.22 -2.83
C ARG A 38 -20.53 -38.73 -2.63
N ALA A 39 -20.97 -38.05 -3.70
CA ALA A 39 -21.51 -36.70 -3.64
C ALA A 39 -22.84 -36.67 -2.89
N PRO A 40 -23.05 -35.76 -1.91
CA PRO A 40 -24.38 -35.45 -1.41
C PRO A 40 -25.13 -34.53 -2.39
N ALA A 41 -26.44 -34.79 -2.52
CA ALA A 41 -27.37 -34.13 -3.42
C ALA A 41 -27.47 -32.60 -3.22
N PRO A 42 -27.87 -31.83 -4.25
CA PRO A 42 -27.98 -30.38 -4.16
C PRO A 42 -29.19 -29.98 -3.31
N ARG A 43 -28.93 -29.22 -2.25
CA ARG A 43 -29.97 -28.46 -1.55
C ARG A 43 -30.16 -27.13 -2.27
N THR A 44 -31.37 -26.94 -2.77
CA THR A 44 -31.89 -25.67 -3.28
C THR A 44 -31.90 -24.62 -2.15
N ALA A 45 -31.31 -23.46 -2.42
CA ALA A 45 -31.41 -22.28 -1.57
C ALA A 45 -32.06 -21.12 -2.37
N PRO A 46 -32.90 -20.29 -1.73
CA PRO A 46 -33.72 -19.29 -2.40
C PRO A 46 -32.92 -18.04 -2.78
N ALA A 47 -33.42 -17.34 -3.80
CA ALA A 47 -32.99 -16.02 -4.21
C ALA A 47 -33.55 -14.93 -3.30
N ALA A 48 -32.67 -14.03 -2.83
CA ALA A 48 -32.87 -12.66 -2.32
C ALA A 48 -31.56 -12.30 -1.59
N GLY A 49 -30.95 -11.12 -1.61
CA GLY A 49 -31.31 -9.77 -2.01
C GLY A 49 -30.27 -8.86 -1.31
N ALA A 50 -29.78 -7.84 -1.99
CA ALA A 50 -29.05 -6.67 -1.46
C ALA A 50 -28.17 -6.86 -0.20
N ALA A 51 -26.90 -7.23 -0.37
CA ALA A 51 -25.89 -7.10 0.69
C ALA A 51 -25.31 -5.68 0.71
N ARG A 52 -26.04 -4.75 1.35
CA ARG A 52 -25.53 -3.44 1.77
C ARG A 52 -24.70 -3.58 3.05
N ARG A 53 -23.53 -2.91 3.05
CA ARG A 53 -22.73 -2.38 4.18
C ARG A 53 -22.45 -3.33 5.36
N ALA A 54 -21.22 -3.83 5.40
CA ALA A 54 -20.55 -4.22 6.64
C ALA A 54 -19.12 -3.65 6.66
N ALA A 55 -19.02 -2.32 6.74
CA ALA A 55 -17.84 -1.68 7.30
C ALA A 55 -17.92 -1.92 8.81
N THR A 56 -16.98 -2.70 9.34
CA THR A 56 -16.79 -2.89 10.77
C THR A 56 -16.36 -1.56 11.38
N ALA A 57 -17.34 -0.77 11.83
CA ALA A 57 -17.14 0.34 12.74
C ALA A 57 -16.79 -0.24 14.12
N ALA A 58 -15.50 -0.31 14.41
CA ALA A 58 -15.00 -0.43 15.77
C ALA A 58 -14.44 0.95 16.18
N ALA A 59 -15.33 1.84 16.60
CA ALA A 59 -15.01 3.03 17.36
C ALA A 59 -16.25 3.42 18.16
N ALA A 60 -16.29 2.98 19.42
CA ALA A 60 -17.24 3.48 20.40
C ALA A 60 -16.92 4.95 20.69
N ALA A 61 -17.97 5.77 20.74
CA ALA A 61 -17.91 7.18 21.05
C ALA A 61 -17.38 7.43 22.47
N VAL A 62 -16.23 8.07 22.56
CA VAL A 62 -15.89 8.99 23.65
C VAL A 62 -15.61 10.32 22.96
N GLY A 63 -16.32 11.38 23.39
CA GLY A 63 -16.12 12.74 22.90
C GLY A 63 -14.77 13.27 23.38
N GLU A 64 -13.70 12.77 22.77
CA GLU A 64 -12.35 13.26 22.98
C GLU A 64 -12.09 14.36 21.96
N ALA A 65 -11.77 15.56 22.45
CA ALA A 65 -11.46 16.71 21.62
C ALA A 65 -10.39 16.30 20.61
N ALA A 66 -10.71 16.42 19.31
CA ALA A 66 -9.78 16.01 18.26
C ALA A 66 -8.45 16.75 18.46
N PRO A 67 -7.30 16.05 18.44
CA PRO A 67 -6.00 16.69 18.60
C PRO A 67 -5.83 17.79 17.54
N PRO A 68 -5.08 18.86 17.85
CA PRO A 68 -4.87 19.95 16.90
C PRO A 68 -4.27 19.40 15.60
N ALA A 69 -4.80 19.84 14.46
CA ALA A 69 -4.31 19.42 13.15
C ALA A 69 -2.82 19.80 13.04
N ALA A 70 -1.97 18.79 12.78
CA ALA A 70 -0.59 19.01 12.45
C ALA A 70 -0.50 19.83 11.16
N ALA A 71 0.44 20.77 11.11
CA ALA A 71 0.72 21.52 9.90
C ALA A 71 1.09 20.55 8.76
N LEU A 72 0.45 20.69 7.61
CA LEU A 72 0.79 19.92 6.42
C LEU A 72 2.16 20.39 5.91
N PRO A 73 3.06 19.48 5.51
CA PRO A 73 4.32 19.88 4.88
C PRO A 73 4.03 20.56 3.54
N PRO A 74 4.86 21.53 3.11
CA PRO A 74 4.69 22.17 1.82
C PRO A 74 4.90 21.15 0.70
N LEU A 75 4.16 21.31 -0.40
CA LEU A 75 4.38 20.48 -1.60
C LEU A 75 5.63 20.95 -2.35
N PRO A 76 6.44 20.02 -2.89
CA PRO A 76 7.50 20.36 -3.82
C PRO A 76 6.96 21.17 -5.02
N PRO A 77 7.70 22.17 -5.53
CA PRO A 77 7.32 22.85 -6.76
C PRO A 77 7.34 21.87 -7.95
N LEU A 78 6.47 22.11 -8.94
CA LEU A 78 6.44 21.33 -10.19
C LEU A 78 7.53 21.79 -11.18
N ASP A 79 8.77 21.88 -10.71
CA ASP A 79 9.94 22.20 -11.53
C ASP A 79 10.81 20.96 -11.77
N GLY A 80 12.01 21.13 -12.33
CA GLY A 80 12.94 20.03 -12.60
C GLY A 80 13.48 19.30 -11.36
N SER A 81 13.15 19.76 -10.15
CA SER A 81 13.53 19.08 -8.89
C SER A 81 12.42 18.17 -8.34
N TYR A 82 11.21 18.22 -8.91
CA TYR A 82 10.04 17.50 -8.39
C TYR A 82 10.30 15.99 -8.27
N GLU A 83 10.82 15.35 -9.33
CA GLU A 83 11.07 13.92 -9.39
C GLU A 83 12.06 13.46 -8.32
N ALA A 84 13.10 14.26 -8.03
CA ALA A 84 14.07 13.93 -7.01
C ALA A 84 13.45 13.94 -5.60
N GLN A 85 12.46 14.80 -5.36
CA GLN A 85 11.74 14.89 -4.08
C GLN A 85 10.61 13.87 -3.99
N ALA A 86 10.00 13.51 -5.12
CA ALA A 86 8.94 12.50 -5.20
C ALA A 86 9.50 11.07 -5.18
N ALA A 87 10.73 10.85 -5.66
CA ALA A 87 11.34 9.54 -5.70
C ALA A 87 11.45 8.92 -4.30
N PHE A 88 11.14 7.63 -4.21
CA PHE A 88 11.27 6.84 -2.99
C PHE A 88 11.89 5.48 -3.29
N SER A 89 11.16 4.62 -4.01
CA SER A 89 11.65 3.31 -4.43
C SER A 89 11.18 2.98 -5.84
N SER A 90 11.60 1.84 -6.38
CA SER A 90 11.09 1.33 -7.66
C SER A 90 9.59 1.00 -7.63
N ASP A 91 8.98 1.01 -6.45
CA ASP A 91 7.68 0.42 -6.15
C ASP A 91 6.70 1.42 -5.56
N ALA A 92 7.18 2.58 -5.10
CA ALA A 92 6.37 3.64 -4.53
C ALA A 92 7.06 5.01 -4.65
N ALA A 93 6.28 6.07 -4.57
CA ALA A 93 6.75 7.46 -4.63
C ALA A 93 5.98 8.32 -3.62
N TRP A 94 6.60 9.44 -3.22
CA TRP A 94 5.97 10.46 -2.39
C TRP A 94 5.02 11.32 -3.22
N LEU A 95 3.78 11.43 -2.76
CA LEU A 95 2.89 12.52 -3.18
C LEU A 95 3.03 13.71 -2.24
N VAL A 96 3.25 13.43 -0.95
CA VAL A 96 3.55 14.41 0.08
C VAL A 96 4.73 13.89 0.90
N PRO A 97 5.95 14.44 0.72
CA PRO A 97 7.13 13.94 1.41
C PRO A 97 6.93 13.83 2.93
N GLY A 98 7.19 12.64 3.48
CA GLY A 98 7.03 12.34 4.91
C GLY A 98 5.59 12.12 5.39
N ARG A 99 4.57 12.22 4.53
CA ARG A 99 3.15 12.06 4.92
C ARG A 99 2.34 11.12 4.05
N LEU A 100 2.53 11.12 2.74
CA LEU A 100 1.73 10.33 1.81
C LEU A 100 2.61 9.67 0.74
N LEU A 101 2.78 8.36 0.87
CA LEU A 101 3.35 7.48 -0.15
C LEU A 101 2.22 6.87 -0.99
N LEU A 102 2.47 6.75 -2.29
CA LEU A 102 1.64 6.00 -3.22
C LEU A 102 2.48 4.88 -3.85
N GLY A 103 1.99 3.65 -3.81
CA GLY A 103 2.74 2.50 -4.30
C GLY A 103 1.92 1.29 -4.71
N ARG A 104 2.63 0.25 -5.13
CA ARG A 104 2.07 -1.08 -5.42
C ARG A 104 1.72 -1.82 -4.13
N TYR A 105 1.14 -3.01 -4.27
CA TYR A 105 0.97 -3.91 -3.14
C TYR A 105 2.35 -4.18 -2.51
N PRO A 106 2.58 -3.89 -1.21
CA PRO A 106 3.93 -3.75 -0.66
C PRO A 106 4.55 -5.09 -0.28
N TYR A 107 4.09 -6.17 -0.91
CA TYR A 107 4.48 -7.53 -0.57
C TYR A 107 4.22 -8.46 -1.75
N THR A 108 4.30 -9.77 -1.54
CA THR A 108 4.09 -10.74 -2.62
C THR A 108 2.67 -10.64 -3.18
N SER A 109 2.60 -10.29 -4.45
CA SER A 109 1.39 -10.24 -5.26
C SER A 109 1.44 -11.29 -6.37
N PRO A 110 0.33 -11.52 -7.11
CA PRO A 110 0.30 -12.48 -8.20
C PRO A 110 1.27 -12.14 -9.34
N ASP A 111 1.53 -10.85 -9.56
CA ASP A 111 2.45 -10.39 -10.61
C ASP A 111 3.90 -10.78 -10.27
N ASP A 112 4.26 -10.77 -8.98
CA ASP A 112 5.62 -11.12 -8.52
C ASP A 112 5.88 -12.62 -8.63
N LEU A 113 4.86 -13.43 -8.33
CA LEU A 113 4.90 -14.88 -8.49
C LEU A 113 5.01 -15.27 -9.97
N ALA A 114 4.37 -14.52 -10.87
CA ALA A 114 4.49 -14.75 -12.31
C ALA A 114 5.87 -14.33 -12.86
N ALA A 115 6.46 -13.26 -12.32
CA ALA A 115 7.74 -12.73 -12.75
C ALA A 115 8.97 -13.49 -12.22
N SER A 116 8.81 -14.30 -11.16
CA SER A 116 9.92 -14.97 -10.48
C SER A 116 9.92 -16.49 -10.69
N PRO A 117 10.51 -17.01 -11.78
CA PRO A 117 10.56 -18.45 -12.04
C PRO A 117 11.45 -19.24 -11.05
N GLY A 118 12.18 -18.57 -10.14
CA GLY A 118 13.11 -19.17 -9.17
C GLY A 118 12.52 -19.49 -7.78
N GLY A 119 11.21 -19.27 -7.57
CA GLY A 119 10.54 -19.57 -6.30
C GLY A 119 10.49 -18.39 -5.31
N VAL A 120 9.68 -18.57 -4.25
CA VAL A 120 9.17 -17.51 -3.35
C VAL A 120 10.24 -16.91 -2.43
N THR A 121 11.34 -17.63 -2.17
CA THR A 121 12.26 -17.31 -1.07
C THR A 121 13.03 -16.01 -1.28
N GLY A 122 13.54 -15.74 -2.49
CA GLY A 122 14.25 -14.48 -2.80
C GLY A 122 13.33 -13.26 -2.92
N CYS A 123 12.03 -13.48 -3.14
CA CYS A 123 11.05 -12.40 -3.15
C CYS A 123 10.80 -11.87 -1.72
N HIS A 124 10.84 -12.75 -0.72
CA HIS A 124 10.49 -12.40 0.65
C HIS A 124 11.41 -11.33 1.24
N GLU A 125 12.74 -11.53 1.19
CA GLU A 125 13.72 -10.57 1.72
C GLU A 125 13.59 -9.20 1.07
N ARG A 126 13.42 -9.14 -0.26
CA ARG A 126 13.21 -7.88 -0.98
C ARG A 126 11.96 -7.15 -0.48
N TRP A 127 10.87 -7.89 -0.26
CA TRP A 127 9.61 -7.29 0.17
C TRP A 127 9.60 -6.88 1.64
N GLU A 128 10.26 -7.65 2.51
CA GLU A 128 10.48 -7.24 3.90
C GLU A 128 11.32 -5.97 3.99
N ALA A 129 12.40 -5.87 3.20
CA ALA A 129 13.19 -4.65 3.12
C ALA A 129 12.38 -3.44 2.61
N ALA A 130 11.50 -3.65 1.64
CA ALA A 130 10.61 -2.59 1.15
C ALA A 130 9.60 -2.13 2.24
N LEU A 131 9.03 -3.07 3.00
CA LEU A 131 8.16 -2.75 4.14
C LEU A 131 8.91 -2.02 5.25
N ASP A 132 10.13 -2.46 5.55
CA ASP A 132 11.03 -1.83 6.51
C ASP A 132 11.28 -0.37 6.14
N GLU A 133 11.59 -0.11 4.87
CA GLU A 133 11.80 1.24 4.39
C GLU A 133 10.52 2.09 4.49
N ILE A 134 9.36 1.56 4.10
CA ILE A 134 8.07 2.26 4.20
C ILE A 134 7.76 2.66 5.66
N VAL A 135 7.94 1.72 6.60
CA VAL A 135 7.67 1.95 8.02
C VAL A 135 8.68 2.92 8.65
N THR A 136 9.96 2.75 8.34
CA THR A 136 11.05 3.60 8.86
C THR A 136 10.92 5.03 8.37
N ARG A 137 10.36 5.24 7.17
CA ARG A 137 10.03 6.58 6.63
C ARG A 137 8.77 7.20 7.22
N GLY A 138 8.14 6.54 8.20
CA GLY A 138 7.05 7.11 8.99
C GLY A 138 5.65 6.67 8.58
N ALA A 139 5.50 5.72 7.64
CA ALA A 139 4.18 5.16 7.37
C ALA A 139 3.70 4.36 8.59
N ARG A 140 2.48 4.67 9.03
CA ARG A 140 1.77 3.98 10.11
C ARG A 140 0.38 3.53 9.66
N VAL A 141 -0.13 4.05 8.54
CA VAL A 141 -1.43 3.68 7.98
C VAL A 141 -1.21 3.04 6.61
N PHE A 142 -1.62 1.79 6.45
CA PHE A 142 -1.58 1.08 5.18
C PHE A 142 -2.99 1.03 4.59
N ALA A 143 -3.22 1.81 3.53
CA ALA A 143 -4.53 1.99 2.90
C ALA A 143 -4.57 1.25 1.55
N ALA A 144 -5.35 0.16 1.50
CA ALA A 144 -5.55 -0.62 0.28
C ALA A 144 -6.82 -0.19 -0.45
N VAL A 145 -6.70 0.15 -1.74
CA VAL A 145 -7.84 0.50 -2.62
C VAL A 145 -7.92 -0.52 -3.76
N MET A 146 -8.44 -1.69 -3.43
CA MET A 146 -8.47 -2.86 -4.31
C MET A 146 -9.50 -3.88 -3.82
N ASP A 147 -10.11 -4.67 -4.70
CA ASP A 147 -11.10 -5.70 -4.36
C ASP A 147 -10.57 -7.13 -4.55
N GLU A 148 -9.41 -7.29 -5.20
CA GLU A 148 -8.82 -8.58 -5.53
C GLU A 148 -8.28 -9.32 -4.29
N ALA A 149 -7.92 -8.57 -3.24
CA ALA A 149 -7.45 -9.10 -1.98
C ALA A 149 -8.41 -8.67 -0.87
N PRO A 150 -8.81 -9.56 0.06
CA PRO A 150 -9.57 -9.14 1.23
C PRO A 150 -8.73 -8.25 2.15
N PRO A 151 -9.36 -7.55 3.12
CA PRO A 151 -8.65 -6.79 4.14
C PRO A 151 -7.55 -7.63 4.82
N GLN A 152 -6.43 -7.02 5.18
CA GLN A 152 -5.25 -7.74 5.69
C GLN A 152 -5.53 -8.63 6.91
N GLY A 153 -6.44 -8.24 7.81
CA GLY A 153 -6.85 -9.07 8.95
C GLY A 153 -7.72 -10.29 8.60
N LYS A 154 -8.16 -10.41 7.34
CA LYS A 154 -8.98 -11.50 6.81
C LYS A 154 -8.24 -12.34 5.76
N LEU A 155 -7.01 -11.98 5.41
CA LEU A 155 -6.15 -12.80 4.55
C LEU A 155 -5.63 -13.99 5.35
N PRO A 156 -5.78 -15.23 4.87
CA PRO A 156 -5.16 -16.39 5.51
C PRO A 156 -3.63 -16.30 5.40
N ILE A 157 -2.92 -16.97 6.30
CA ILE A 157 -1.44 -16.94 6.37
C ILE A 157 -0.80 -17.34 5.02
N GLY A 158 -1.36 -18.36 4.35
CA GLY A 158 -0.91 -18.79 3.03
C GLY A 158 -1.28 -17.86 1.87
N GLY A 159 -1.93 -16.73 2.16
CA GLY A 159 -2.42 -15.80 1.16
C GLY A 159 -3.68 -16.26 0.43
N ARG A 160 -4.22 -15.37 -0.42
CA ARG A 160 -5.38 -15.66 -1.27
C ARG A 160 -5.16 -15.07 -2.66
N GLY A 161 -5.37 -15.89 -3.69
CA GLY A 161 -5.28 -15.45 -5.08
C GLY A 161 -3.92 -14.90 -5.45
N GLY A 162 -2.83 -15.39 -4.82
CA GLY A 162 -1.45 -14.93 -5.02
C GLY A 162 -1.02 -13.74 -4.16
N TYR A 163 -1.92 -13.15 -3.37
CA TYR A 163 -1.58 -12.11 -2.39
C TYR A 163 -1.22 -12.72 -1.04
N VAL A 164 -0.03 -12.42 -0.53
CA VAL A 164 0.40 -12.83 0.81
C VAL A 164 0.15 -11.68 1.80
N PRO A 165 -0.38 -11.95 3.01
CA PRO A 165 -0.60 -10.89 4.00
C PRO A 165 0.71 -10.26 4.46
N TYR A 166 0.74 -8.93 4.54
CA TYR A 166 1.89 -8.17 5.05
C TYR A 166 1.66 -7.59 6.44
N LYS A 167 0.43 -7.65 6.96
CA LYS A 167 0.10 -7.09 8.28
C LYS A 167 1.03 -7.58 9.40
N PRO A 168 1.25 -8.89 9.60
CA PRO A 168 2.12 -9.36 10.69
C PRO A 168 3.56 -8.84 10.58
N VAL A 169 4.07 -8.76 9.35
CA VAL A 169 5.44 -8.28 9.06
C VAL A 169 5.54 -6.80 9.38
N VAL A 170 4.58 -5.98 8.93
CA VAL A 170 4.54 -4.54 9.23
C VAL A 170 4.41 -4.27 10.73
N GLU A 171 3.55 -5.01 11.43
CA GLU A 171 3.39 -4.87 12.88
C GLU A 171 4.70 -5.22 13.62
N LEU A 172 5.42 -6.26 13.17
CA LEU A 172 6.72 -6.65 13.72
C LEU A 172 7.80 -5.59 13.46
N ILE A 173 7.90 -5.10 12.23
CA ILE A 173 8.85 -4.05 11.83
C ILE A 173 8.57 -2.77 12.63
N ALA A 174 7.32 -2.34 12.71
CA ALA A 174 6.95 -1.14 13.47
C ALA A 174 7.28 -1.28 14.95
N ALA A 175 7.04 -2.45 15.54
CA ALA A 175 7.43 -2.73 16.93
C ALA A 175 8.96 -2.72 17.12
N ALA A 176 9.74 -3.18 16.13
CA ALA A 176 11.20 -3.20 16.19
C ALA A 176 11.82 -1.79 16.09
N HIS A 177 11.17 -0.88 15.36
CA HIS A 177 11.59 0.52 15.19
C HIS A 177 10.93 1.50 16.17
N ALA A 178 10.01 1.01 17.01
CA ALA A 178 9.39 1.85 18.02
C ALA A 178 10.47 2.43 18.95
N PRO A 179 10.44 3.75 19.24
CA PRO A 179 11.42 4.36 20.13
C PRO A 179 11.35 3.68 21.50
N THR A 180 12.44 3.69 22.27
CA THR A 180 12.42 3.09 23.62
C THR A 180 11.25 3.67 24.42
N PRO A 181 10.33 2.83 24.93
CA PRO A 181 9.18 3.33 25.66
C PRO A 181 9.65 4.17 26.84
N PRO A 182 8.96 5.25 27.21
CA PRO A 182 9.28 6.03 28.39
C PRO A 182 9.42 5.10 29.61
N GLY A 183 10.33 5.40 30.54
CA GLY A 183 10.55 4.55 31.72
C GLY A 183 9.27 4.26 32.53
N ALA A 184 8.26 5.14 32.46
CA ALA A 184 6.93 4.92 33.04
C ALA A 184 6.14 3.76 32.39
N VAL A 185 6.38 3.48 31.11
CA VAL A 185 5.83 2.32 30.37
C VAL A 185 6.61 1.06 30.72
N VAL A 186 7.95 1.13 30.73
CA VAL A 186 8.82 -0.03 31.02
C VAL A 186 8.65 -0.53 32.46
N ASN A 187 8.49 0.38 33.43
CA ASN A 187 8.36 0.03 34.85
C ASN A 187 6.94 -0.47 35.22
N GLY A 188 5.96 -0.30 34.33
CA GLY A 188 4.64 -0.87 34.48
C GLY A 188 4.48 -2.00 33.46
N VAL A 189 4.71 -3.25 33.85
CA VAL A 189 4.49 -4.47 33.04
C VAL A 189 2.99 -4.70 32.75
N ARG A 190 2.28 -3.66 32.30
CA ARG A 190 0.85 -3.61 32.06
C ARG A 190 0.64 -3.07 30.65
N HIS A 191 0.51 -3.99 29.72
CA HIS A 191 0.09 -3.70 28.36
C HIS A 191 -1.41 -3.33 28.35
N PRO A 192 -1.89 -2.41 27.49
CA PRO A 192 -3.32 -2.06 27.40
C PRO A 192 -4.24 -3.27 27.24
N ASN A 193 -3.84 -4.26 26.44
CA ASN A 193 -4.59 -5.51 26.26
C ASN A 193 -4.65 -6.42 27.51
N LEU A 194 -3.77 -6.20 28.49
CA LEU A 194 -3.72 -6.93 29.75
C LEU A 194 -4.38 -6.16 30.91
N GLU A 195 -4.67 -4.86 30.73
CA GLU A 195 -5.29 -4.03 31.78
C GLU A 195 -6.62 -4.60 32.26
N ALA A 196 -7.43 -5.16 31.35
CA ALA A 196 -8.71 -5.78 31.69
C ALA A 196 -8.58 -7.02 32.61
N PHE A 197 -7.41 -7.65 32.63
CA PHE A 197 -7.15 -8.88 33.40
C PHE A 197 -6.34 -8.64 34.67
N LEU A 198 -5.96 -7.39 34.93
CA LEU A 198 -5.14 -7.04 36.08
C LEU A 198 -5.94 -6.21 37.08
N PRO A 199 -5.65 -6.31 38.39
CA PRO A 199 -6.36 -5.52 39.40
C PRO A 199 -6.30 -4.02 39.09
N PRO A 200 -7.35 -3.23 39.39
CA PRO A 200 -7.38 -1.81 39.09
C PRO A 200 -6.13 -1.10 39.60
N ARG A 201 -5.56 -0.21 38.79
CA ARG A 201 -4.37 0.54 39.19
C ARG A 201 -4.71 1.43 40.39
N ARG A 202 -3.88 1.38 41.43
CA ARG A 202 -3.93 2.35 42.55
C ARG A 202 -3.45 3.75 42.16
N ARG A 203 -2.78 3.88 41.01
CA ARG A 203 -2.18 5.13 40.51
C ARG A 203 -2.47 5.28 39.02
N ALA A 204 -2.92 6.46 38.59
CA ALA A 204 -3.20 6.75 37.19
C ALA A 204 -1.99 6.43 36.29
N ALA A 205 -2.24 6.05 35.03
CA ALA A 205 -1.19 5.91 34.04
C ALA A 205 -0.42 7.23 33.91
N ALA A 206 0.89 7.14 33.67
CA ALA A 206 1.67 8.35 33.44
C ALA A 206 1.15 9.06 32.17
N PRO A 207 1.14 10.41 32.15
CA PRO A 207 0.84 11.18 30.94
C PRO A 207 1.78 10.73 29.80
N GLY A 208 1.27 10.66 28.57
CA GLY A 208 2.09 10.32 27.39
C GLY A 208 2.10 8.83 27.02
N VAL A 209 1.66 7.92 27.90
CA VAL A 209 1.72 6.47 27.63
C VAL A 209 0.71 6.05 26.57
N ALA A 210 -0.52 6.56 26.65
CA ALA A 210 -1.56 6.27 25.66
C ALA A 210 -1.21 6.90 24.30
N GLU A 211 -0.74 8.16 24.30
CA GLU A 211 -0.32 8.81 23.06
C GLU A 211 0.86 8.08 22.38
N TYR A 212 1.83 7.59 23.16
CA TYR A 212 2.95 6.79 22.65
C TYR A 212 2.47 5.49 21.97
N PHE A 213 1.58 4.73 22.61
CA PHE A 213 1.10 3.49 22.00
C PHE A 213 0.25 3.76 20.76
N GLU A 214 -0.53 4.84 20.74
CA GLU A 214 -1.34 5.21 19.58
C GLU A 214 -0.48 5.75 18.42
N SER A 215 0.61 6.48 18.70
CA SER A 215 1.53 6.96 17.66
C SER A 215 2.29 5.82 16.99
N GLU A 216 2.64 4.79 17.75
CA GLU A 216 3.34 3.61 17.23
C GLU A 216 2.42 2.54 16.66
N ARG A 217 1.10 2.69 16.84
CA ARG A 217 0.14 1.72 16.34
C ARG A 217 0.02 1.80 14.81
N VAL A 218 0.21 0.67 14.16
CA VAL A 218 -0.06 0.52 12.73
C VAL A 218 -1.57 0.30 12.51
N ALA A 219 -2.13 1.01 11.54
CA ALA A 219 -3.50 0.86 11.09
C ALA A 219 -3.55 0.30 9.66
N PHE A 220 -4.57 -0.51 9.38
CA PHE A 220 -4.82 -1.08 8.05
C PHE A 220 -6.24 -0.72 7.63
N ALA A 221 -6.36 0.03 6.53
CA ALA A 221 -7.62 0.44 5.95
C ALA A 221 -7.80 -0.22 4.58
N HIS A 222 -9.04 -0.50 4.19
CA HIS A 222 -9.34 -1.25 2.97
C HIS A 222 -10.66 -0.79 2.37
N TRP A 223 -10.61 -0.45 1.08
CA TRP A 223 -11.78 -0.15 0.27
C TRP A 223 -11.77 -1.00 -1.00
N ALA A 224 -12.87 -1.72 -1.22
CA ALA A 224 -13.02 -2.57 -2.41
C ALA A 224 -13.38 -1.69 -3.61
N VAL A 225 -12.45 -1.60 -4.57
CA VAL A 225 -12.67 -0.91 -5.85
C VAL A 225 -12.17 -1.85 -6.94
N ALA A 226 -13.00 -2.12 -7.96
CA ALA A 226 -12.70 -3.10 -9.00
C ALA A 226 -11.51 -2.71 -9.89
N PRO A 227 -10.76 -3.67 -10.47
CA PRO A 227 -9.61 -3.36 -11.31
C PRO A 227 -10.03 -2.53 -12.52
N GLY A 228 -9.28 -1.47 -12.83
CA GLY A 228 -9.58 -0.54 -13.93
C GLY A 228 -10.77 0.40 -13.67
N ALA A 229 -11.56 0.18 -12.62
CA ALA A 229 -12.67 1.05 -12.25
C ALA A 229 -12.17 2.32 -11.54
N ALA A 230 -12.98 3.38 -11.60
CA ALA A 230 -12.90 4.50 -10.69
C ALA A 230 -13.72 4.20 -9.43
N PRO A 231 -13.30 4.63 -8.24
CA PRO A 231 -14.20 4.66 -7.09
C PRO A 231 -15.42 5.55 -7.42
N ASP A 232 -16.62 5.14 -7.04
CA ASP A 232 -17.80 6.01 -7.13
C ASP A 232 -17.64 7.24 -6.21
N ALA A 233 -18.47 8.26 -6.40
CA ALA A 233 -18.33 9.54 -5.71
C ALA A 233 -18.42 9.42 -4.18
N ASP A 234 -19.32 8.59 -3.66
CA ASP A 234 -19.49 8.39 -2.21
C ASP A 234 -18.26 7.66 -1.66
N THR A 235 -17.85 6.57 -2.30
CA THR A 235 -16.66 5.79 -1.92
C THR A 235 -15.39 6.66 -1.96
N LEU A 236 -15.21 7.48 -3.01
CA LEU A 236 -14.07 8.38 -3.13
C LEU A 236 -14.07 9.42 -2.00
N SER A 237 -15.24 10.01 -1.70
CA SER A 237 -15.37 10.99 -0.61
C SER A 237 -15.08 10.37 0.75
N ASP A 238 -15.58 9.16 1.02
CA ASP A 238 -15.33 8.42 2.25
C ASP A 238 -13.83 8.12 2.43
N ILE A 239 -13.16 7.62 1.38
CA ILE A 239 -11.72 7.34 1.39
C ILE A 239 -10.94 8.63 1.66
N VAL A 240 -11.21 9.69 0.91
CA VAL A 240 -10.48 10.95 1.02
C VAL A 240 -10.71 11.60 2.38
N SER A 241 -11.92 11.53 2.93
CA SER A 241 -12.24 12.05 4.26
C SER A 241 -11.47 11.32 5.37
N ASP A 242 -11.44 9.98 5.36
CA ASP A 242 -10.69 9.20 6.36
C ASP A 242 -9.18 9.48 6.25
N LEU A 243 -8.61 9.33 5.05
CA LEU A 243 -7.17 9.46 4.85
C LEU A 243 -6.67 10.90 5.06
N SER A 244 -7.42 11.92 4.63
CA SER A 244 -7.05 13.31 4.90
C SER A 244 -7.08 13.65 6.39
N SER A 245 -8.05 13.11 7.15
CA SER A 245 -8.08 13.25 8.62
C SER A 245 -6.82 12.65 9.27
N ARG A 246 -6.37 11.48 8.80
CA ARG A 246 -5.16 10.82 9.30
C ARG A 246 -3.90 11.63 8.98
N VAL A 247 -3.76 12.09 7.74
CA VAL A 247 -2.63 12.94 7.33
C VAL A 247 -2.59 14.24 8.12
N ARG A 248 -3.75 14.89 8.35
CA ARG A 248 -3.86 16.11 9.17
C ARG A 248 -3.55 15.85 10.65
N ARG A 249 -3.68 14.63 11.17
CA ARG A 249 -3.19 14.24 12.51
C ARG A 249 -1.69 13.93 12.54
N GLY A 250 -1.00 14.09 11.41
CA GLY A 250 0.42 13.80 11.28
C GLY A 250 0.74 12.30 11.10
N GLN A 251 -0.23 11.46 10.77
CA GLN A 251 0.05 10.06 10.45
C GLN A 251 0.61 9.93 9.04
N GLY A 252 1.69 9.16 8.88
CA GLY A 252 2.18 8.77 7.57
C GLY A 252 1.30 7.69 6.96
N VAL A 253 0.83 7.92 5.73
CA VAL A 253 -0.06 7.02 4.98
C VAL A 253 0.71 6.41 3.82
N TYR A 254 0.67 5.08 3.74
CA TYR A 254 1.04 4.31 2.56
C TYR A 254 -0.24 3.88 1.83
N LEU A 255 -0.59 4.62 0.78
CA LEU A 255 -1.71 4.33 -0.10
C LEU A 255 -1.25 3.38 -1.21
N HIS A 256 -1.99 2.30 -1.43
CA HIS A 256 -1.66 1.35 -2.48
C HIS A 256 -2.87 0.71 -3.14
N SER A 257 -2.60 0.16 -4.32
CA SER A 257 -3.43 -0.79 -5.05
C SER A 257 -2.49 -1.86 -5.60
N ARG A 258 -3.00 -2.82 -6.40
CA ARG A 258 -2.14 -3.87 -7.00
C ARG A 258 -0.83 -3.33 -7.61
N LYS A 259 -0.91 -2.35 -8.52
CA LYS A 259 0.25 -1.74 -9.20
C LYS A 259 0.63 -0.34 -8.69
N GLY A 260 -0.29 0.34 -8.00
CA GLY A 260 -0.05 1.70 -7.52
C GLY A 260 -0.18 2.82 -8.56
N ALA A 261 -0.76 2.54 -9.73
CA ALA A 261 -0.97 3.52 -10.80
C ALA A 261 -2.46 3.90 -10.93
N GLY A 262 -3.35 2.95 -11.22
CA GLY A 262 -4.76 3.23 -11.50
C GLY A 262 -5.58 3.79 -10.32
N ARG A 263 -6.25 2.90 -9.57
CA ARG A 263 -7.13 3.28 -8.44
C ARG A 263 -6.40 4.07 -7.34
N GLY A 264 -5.18 3.65 -7.02
CA GLY A 264 -4.33 4.35 -6.05
C GLY A 264 -3.99 5.76 -6.50
N GLY A 265 -3.66 5.97 -7.78
CA GLY A 265 -3.41 7.30 -8.34
C GLY A 265 -4.63 8.19 -8.29
N ALA A 266 -5.82 7.66 -8.59
CA ALA A 266 -7.07 8.43 -8.54
C ALA A 266 -7.36 8.94 -7.11
N VAL A 267 -7.26 8.07 -6.11
CA VAL A 267 -7.41 8.46 -4.70
C VAL A 267 -6.30 9.41 -4.26
N GLY A 268 -5.06 9.17 -4.69
CA GLY A 268 -3.92 10.04 -4.38
C GLY A 268 -4.10 11.47 -4.92
N ALA A 269 -4.58 11.61 -6.16
CA ALA A 269 -4.87 12.92 -6.75
C ALA A 269 -6.02 13.62 -6.01
N ALA A 270 -7.10 12.91 -5.70
CA ALA A 270 -8.22 13.46 -4.93
C ALA A 270 -7.79 13.89 -3.51
N LEU A 271 -6.84 13.17 -2.89
CA LEU A 271 -6.24 13.58 -1.61
C LEU A 271 -5.43 14.87 -1.73
N LEU A 272 -4.66 15.06 -2.79
CA LEU A 272 -3.91 16.31 -3.02
C LEU A 272 -4.86 17.50 -3.19
N VAL A 273 -5.97 17.31 -3.92
CA VAL A 273 -7.04 18.32 -4.03
C VAL A 273 -7.60 18.67 -2.65
N GLU A 274 -7.89 17.67 -1.80
CA GLU A 274 -8.47 17.90 -0.47
C GLU A 274 -7.50 18.55 0.52
N LEU A 275 -6.24 18.12 0.52
CA LEU A 275 -5.26 18.56 1.49
C LEU A 275 -4.71 19.95 1.18
N TYR A 276 -4.55 20.28 -0.11
CA TYR A 276 -3.85 21.48 -0.57
C TYR A 276 -4.70 22.41 -1.44
N GLY A 277 -5.95 22.07 -1.73
CA GLY A 277 -6.82 22.90 -2.57
C GLY A 277 -6.39 22.98 -4.04
N LEU A 278 -5.64 21.99 -4.52
CA LEU A 278 -5.12 21.99 -5.89
C LEU A 278 -6.23 21.89 -6.94
N SER A 279 -5.89 22.29 -8.17
CA SER A 279 -6.70 21.90 -9.32
C SER A 279 -6.59 20.41 -9.61
N ALA A 280 -7.62 19.86 -10.28
CA ALA A 280 -7.57 18.47 -10.73
C ALA A 280 -6.37 18.22 -11.64
N ASP A 281 -6.09 19.14 -12.57
CA ASP A 281 -5.00 18.99 -13.54
C ASP A 281 -3.63 18.98 -12.84
N GLU A 282 -3.40 19.89 -11.90
CA GLU A 282 -2.16 19.91 -11.11
C GLU A 282 -2.01 18.65 -10.23
N ALA A 283 -3.10 18.19 -9.60
CA ALA A 283 -3.07 16.99 -8.78
C ALA A 283 -2.77 15.73 -9.61
N LEU A 284 -3.36 15.63 -10.80
CA LEU A 284 -3.11 14.55 -11.76
C LEU A 284 -1.66 14.61 -12.28
N GLU A 285 -1.14 15.79 -12.60
CA GLU A 285 0.25 15.97 -13.03
C GLU A 285 1.24 15.51 -11.95
N ARG A 286 1.03 15.91 -10.69
CA ARG A 286 1.85 15.49 -9.54
C ARG A 286 1.87 13.97 -9.40
N VAL A 287 0.69 13.34 -9.44
CA VAL A 287 0.58 11.88 -9.33
C VAL A 287 1.26 11.18 -10.49
N GLN A 288 1.16 11.71 -11.72
CA GLN A 288 1.87 11.16 -12.87
C GLN A 288 3.38 11.29 -12.72
N ARG A 289 3.90 12.48 -12.41
CA ARG A 289 5.35 12.69 -12.27
C ARG A 289 5.95 11.88 -11.14
N ALA A 290 5.23 11.73 -10.02
CA ALA A 290 5.64 10.84 -8.94
C ALA A 290 5.61 9.37 -9.36
N HIS A 291 4.60 8.96 -10.15
CA HIS A 291 4.55 7.61 -10.71
C HIS A 291 5.75 7.34 -11.63
N ASP A 292 6.15 8.31 -12.45
CA ASP A 292 7.23 8.18 -13.43
C ASP A 292 8.62 8.01 -12.79
N THR A 293 8.78 8.35 -11.50
CA THR A 293 10.03 8.07 -10.77
C THR A 293 10.23 6.59 -10.43
N ARG A 294 9.24 5.73 -10.70
CA ARG A 294 9.24 4.31 -10.33
C ARG A 294 9.80 3.46 -11.48
N ASN A 295 10.81 2.64 -11.18
CA ASN A 295 11.45 1.80 -12.20
C ASN A 295 10.61 0.60 -12.68
N ALA A 296 9.75 0.04 -11.83
CA ALA A 296 9.11 -1.26 -12.13
C ALA A 296 7.68 -1.14 -12.70
N GLY A 297 7.52 -0.16 -13.60
CA GLY A 297 6.26 0.03 -14.33
C GLY A 297 5.98 1.45 -14.79
N GLY A 298 7.00 2.31 -14.98
CA GLY A 298 6.85 3.68 -15.50
C GLY A 298 6.24 3.77 -16.91
N GLU A 299 5.80 2.65 -17.50
CA GLU A 299 5.01 2.64 -18.71
C GLU A 299 3.52 2.75 -18.34
N GLY A 300 2.95 3.93 -18.55
CA GLY A 300 1.51 4.16 -18.45
C GLY A 300 1.12 5.39 -17.67
N PHE A 301 -0.18 5.64 -17.64
CA PHE A 301 -0.75 6.79 -16.95
C PHE A 301 -1.14 6.43 -15.51
N SER A 302 -1.00 7.39 -14.60
CA SER A 302 -1.48 7.34 -13.22
C SER A 302 -2.31 8.60 -12.97
N PRO A 303 -3.65 8.49 -12.85
CA PRO A 303 -4.49 7.29 -12.96
C PRO A 303 -4.51 6.67 -14.37
N GLU A 304 -4.81 5.38 -14.46
CA GLU A 304 -4.71 4.58 -15.70
C GLU A 304 -5.83 4.91 -16.69
N THR A 305 -7.09 5.01 -16.23
CA THR A 305 -8.27 5.15 -17.10
C THR A 305 -8.84 6.56 -17.12
N GLU A 306 -9.57 6.91 -18.19
CA GLU A 306 -10.20 8.24 -18.27
C GLU A 306 -11.29 8.41 -17.22
N ALA A 307 -12.07 7.37 -16.95
CA ALA A 307 -13.06 7.37 -15.88
C ALA A 307 -12.45 7.69 -14.50
N GLN A 308 -11.23 7.21 -14.22
CA GLN A 308 -10.52 7.54 -12.99
C GLN A 308 -10.11 9.02 -12.95
N ARG A 309 -9.63 9.58 -14.06
CA ARG A 309 -9.27 11.01 -14.16
C ARG A 309 -10.51 11.91 -14.07
N GLU A 310 -11.61 11.52 -14.72
CA GLU A 310 -12.90 12.19 -14.62
C GLU A 310 -13.44 12.19 -13.18
N ALA A 311 -13.31 11.07 -12.44
CA ALA A 311 -13.70 11.02 -11.03
C ALA A 311 -12.92 12.05 -10.18
N VAL A 312 -11.63 12.23 -10.45
CA VAL A 312 -10.81 13.26 -9.78
C VAL A 312 -11.28 14.67 -10.16
N ARG A 313 -11.54 14.93 -11.45
CA ARG A 313 -12.07 16.23 -11.92
C ARG A 313 -13.42 16.55 -11.29
N ALA A 314 -14.33 15.59 -11.24
CA ALA A 314 -15.64 15.72 -10.61
C ALA A 314 -15.52 15.99 -9.10
N PHE A 315 -14.63 15.26 -8.41
CA PHE A 315 -14.33 15.49 -7.00
C PHE A 315 -13.82 16.91 -6.74
N ALA A 316 -12.85 17.38 -7.53
CA ALA A 316 -12.31 18.73 -7.40
C ALA A 316 -13.35 19.82 -7.66
N ALA A 317 -14.22 19.63 -8.66
CA ALA A 317 -15.33 20.54 -8.93
C ALA A 317 -16.29 20.62 -7.74
N ALA A 318 -16.64 19.48 -7.13
CA ALA A 318 -17.50 19.43 -5.96
C ALA A 318 -16.87 20.13 -4.74
N ARG A 319 -15.57 19.96 -4.50
CA ARG A 319 -14.86 20.63 -3.40
C ARG A 319 -14.82 22.15 -3.56
N ARG A 320 -14.61 22.65 -4.78
CA ARG A 320 -14.69 24.09 -5.08
C ARG A 320 -16.09 24.66 -4.85
N ALA A 321 -17.13 23.94 -5.28
CA ALA A 321 -18.52 24.35 -5.07
C ALA A 321 -18.92 24.36 -3.58
N GLY A 322 -18.39 23.43 -2.79
CA GLY A 322 -18.62 23.37 -1.33
C GLY A 322 -17.80 24.37 -0.51
N GLY A 323 -16.60 24.74 -0.96
CA GLY A 323 -15.70 25.66 -0.27
C GLY A 323 -16.10 27.14 -0.31
N GLY A 324 -17.03 27.53 -1.18
CA GLY A 324 -17.53 28.91 -1.28
C GLY A 324 -18.63 29.30 -0.27
N LYS A 325 -18.88 28.48 0.75
CA LYS A 325 -19.90 28.72 1.81
C LYS A 325 -19.31 28.88 3.22
N GLN A 326 -18.06 29.33 3.35
CA GLN A 326 -17.48 29.69 4.65
C GLN A 326 -17.56 31.19 4.90
#